data_AF-A0A7G5M283-F1
#
_entry.id   AF-A0A7G5M283-F1
#
_cell.length_a   1.000
_cell.length_b   1.000
_cell.length_c   1.000
_cell.angle_alpha   90.00
_cell.angle_beta   90.00
_cell.angle_gamma   90.00
#
_symmetry.space_group_name_H-M   'P 1'
#
loop_
_entity.id
_entity.type
_entity.pdbx_description
1 polymer ?
#
loop_
_entity_poly.entity_id
_entity_poly.type
_entity_poly.pdbx_seq_one_letter_code
_entity_poly.pdbx_strand_id
1 'polypeptide(L)' 'MPARSADALLVAALRTLADVVVLRGAQTIGVCGGQECVDAWIDSPRGRPRRYCSTQCAGRARVAAHRRRSREDAR' A
#
# COMPACT_ATOMS: atom_id res chain seq x y z
N MET A 1 -16.35 -1.45 -33.58
CA MET A 1 -15.82 -2.37 -32.56
C MET A 1 -15.59 -1.55 -31.30
N PRO A 2 -16.42 -1.65 -30.25
CA PRO A 2 -16.15 -0.89 -29.03
C PRO A 2 -14.81 -1.36 -28.46
N ALA A 3 -13.96 -0.44 -28.02
CA ALA A 3 -12.79 -0.77 -27.22
C ALA A 3 -13.24 -1.76 -26.14
N ARG A 4 -12.49 -2.85 -25.93
CA ARG A 4 -12.89 -3.85 -24.94
C ARG A 4 -13.07 -3.08 -23.64
N SER A 5 -14.14 -3.35 -22.89
CA SER A 5 -14.43 -2.65 -21.63
C SER A 5 -13.20 -2.58 -20.69
N ALA A 6 -12.30 -3.56 -20.80
CA ALA A 6 -10.97 -3.57 -20.18
C ALA A 6 -10.10 -2.35 -20.53
N ASP A 7 -10.01 -1.95 -21.80
CA ASP A 7 -9.17 -0.83 -22.26
C ASP A 7 -9.66 0.49 -21.67
N ALA A 8 -10.99 0.69 -21.68
CA ALA A 8 -11.60 1.90 -21.10
C ALA A 8 -11.36 1.98 -19.58
N LEU A 9 -11.48 0.85 -18.87
CA LEU A 9 -11.18 0.77 -17.44
C LEU A 9 -9.70 1.04 -17.14
N LEU A 10 -8.79 0.51 -17.96
CA LEU A 10 -7.35 0.76 -17.82
C LEU A 10 -7.02 2.24 -18.00
N VAL A 11 -7.55 2.88 -19.05
CA VAL A 11 -7.35 4.31 -19.29
C VAL A 11 -7.87 5.15 -18.13
N ALA A 12 -9.06 4.84 -17.62
CA ALA A 12 -9.64 5.54 -16.48
C ALA A 12 -8.81 5.36 -15.20
N ALA A 13 -8.33 4.15 -14.93
CA ALA A 13 -7.49 3.85 -13.78
C ALA A 13 -6.14 4.59 -13.85
N LEU A 14 -5.46 4.54 -15.01
CA LEU A 14 -4.20 5.23 -15.24
C LEU A 14 -4.36 6.74 -15.11
N ARG A 15 -5.44 7.31 -15.66
CA ARG A 15 -5.71 8.74 -15.53
C ARG A 15 -5.93 9.15 -14.07
N THR A 16 -6.73 8.37 -13.35
CA THR A 16 -6.99 8.64 -11.92
C THR A 16 -5.71 8.56 -11.09
N LEU A 17 -4.83 7.60 -11.37
CA LEU A 17 -3.52 7.50 -10.73
C LEU A 17 -2.62 8.70 -11.06
N ALA A 18 -2.59 9.15 -12.32
CA ALA A 18 -1.84 10.33 -12.72
C ALA A 18 -2.35 11.59 -11.99
N ASP A 19 -3.67 11.78 -11.91
CA ASP A 19 -4.27 12.91 -11.20
C ASP A 19 -3.92 12.89 -9.70
N VAL A 20 -3.86 11.70 -9.06
CA VAL A 20 -3.37 11.58 -7.68
C VAL A 20 -1.94 12.11 -7.54
N VAL A 21 -1.04 11.72 -8.43
CA VAL A 21 0.37 12.15 -8.38
C VAL A 21 0.48 13.66 -8.60
N VAL A 22 -0.25 14.20 -9.58
CA VAL A 22 -0.20 15.64 -9.92
C VAL A 22 -0.80 16.50 -8.80
N LEU A 23 -1.96 16.11 -8.27
CA LEU A 23 -2.70 16.93 -7.31
C LEU A 23 -2.22 16.77 -5.88
N ARG A 24 -1.66 15.61 -5.52
CA ARG A 24 -1.30 15.29 -4.12
C ARG A 24 0.19 15.02 -3.92
N GLY A 25 0.95 14.91 -5.00
CA GLY A 25 2.38 14.60 -4.96
C GLY A 25 2.67 13.11 -4.81
N ALA A 26 3.81 12.68 -5.37
CA ALA A 26 4.24 11.29 -5.41
C ALA A 26 4.47 10.68 -4.01
N GLN A 27 4.75 11.51 -3.00
CA GLN A 27 4.94 11.10 -1.62
C GLN A 27 3.69 10.47 -0.97
N THR A 28 2.51 10.64 -1.58
CA THR A 28 1.28 9.99 -1.10
C THR A 28 1.19 8.52 -1.48
N ILE A 29 2.03 8.05 -2.40
CA ILE A 29 2.08 6.66 -2.83
C ILE A 29 3.27 6.00 -2.14
N GLY A 30 3.01 4.89 -1.45
CA GLY A 30 4.04 4.12 -0.77
C GLY A 30 3.88 2.63 -1.02
N VAL A 31 4.96 1.89 -0.80
CA VAL A 31 4.95 0.43 -0.78
C VAL A 31 4.68 -0.09 0.62
N CYS A 32 4.10 -1.28 0.73
CA CYS A 32 3.86 -1.91 2.01
C CYS A 32 5.20 -2.30 2.68
N GLY A 33 5.39 -1.93 3.95
CA GLY A 33 6.55 -2.33 4.75
C GLY A 33 6.51 -3.78 5.27
N GLY A 34 5.63 -4.63 4.73
CA GLY A 34 5.54 -6.05 5.10
C GLY A 34 6.68 -6.86 4.48
N GLN A 35 7.12 -7.93 5.15
CA GLN A 35 8.27 -8.74 4.67
C GLN A 35 7.99 -9.49 3.36
N GLU A 36 6.72 -9.81 3.07
CA GLU A 36 6.31 -10.58 1.89
C GLU A 36 5.16 -9.89 1.13
N CYS A 37 5.04 -8.57 1.25
CA CYS A 37 3.97 -7.80 0.62
C CYS A 37 4.54 -6.89 -0.46
N VAL A 38 4.04 -7.01 -1.68
CA VAL A 38 4.43 -6.19 -2.84
C VAL A 38 3.38 -5.13 -3.18
N ASP A 39 2.34 -5.00 -2.36
CA ASP A 39 1.25 -4.05 -2.61
C ASP A 39 1.66 -2.62 -2.32
N ALA A 40 1.14 -1.69 -3.13
CA ALA A 40 1.24 -0.26 -2.90
C ALA A 40 -0.04 0.26 -2.20
N TRP A 41 0.08 1.43 -1.57
CA TRP A 41 -1.04 2.14 -0.97
C TRP A 41 -0.95 3.63 -1.32
N ILE A 42 -2.10 4.30 -1.23
CA ILE A 42 -2.21 5.74 -1.45
C ILE A 42 -2.76 6.37 -0.17
N ASP A 43 -2.02 7.28 0.43
CA ASP A 43 -2.45 7.99 1.63
C ASP A 43 -3.60 8.95 1.33
N SER A 44 -4.51 9.06 2.29
CA SER A 44 -5.58 10.05 2.25
C SER A 44 -5.07 11.38 2.82
N PRO A 45 -5.46 12.55 2.28
CA PRO A 45 -4.91 13.85 2.69
C PRO A 45 -5.16 14.19 4.17
N ARG A 46 -6.15 13.54 4.78
CA ARG A 46 -6.53 13.71 6.19
C ARG A 46 -6.10 12.55 7.08
N GLY A 47 -5.38 11.57 6.52
CA GLY A 47 -4.92 10.39 7.23
C GLY A 47 -3.57 10.60 7.90
N ARG A 48 -3.25 9.74 8.89
CA ARG A 48 -1.85 9.56 9.31
C ARG A 48 -1.07 8.83 8.22
N PRO A 49 0.22 9.13 8.04
CA PRO A 49 1.05 8.42 7.06
C PRO A 49 0.99 6.93 7.34
N ARG A 50 0.57 6.16 6.34
CA ARG A 50 0.49 4.71 6.47
C ARG A 50 1.86 4.10 6.20
N ARG A 51 2.10 2.93 6.78
CA ARG A 51 3.31 2.12 6.52
C ARG A 51 2.97 0.77 5.88
N TYR A 52 1.72 0.36 5.95
CA TYR A 52 1.24 -0.94 5.50
C TYR A 52 -0.01 -0.75 4.63
N CYS A 53 -0.16 -1.57 3.59
CA CYS A 53 -1.31 -1.49 2.68
C CYS A 53 -2.64 -1.79 3.38
N SER A 54 -2.63 -2.60 4.44
CA SER A 54 -3.82 -3.04 5.16
C SER A 54 -3.54 -3.30 6.65
N THR A 55 -4.62 -3.42 7.43
CA THR A 55 -4.56 -3.82 8.84
C THR A 55 -3.97 -5.23 9.01
N GLN A 56 -4.16 -6.12 8.04
CA GLN A 56 -3.58 -7.47 8.05
C GLN A 56 -2.05 -7.40 7.96
N CYS A 57 -1.50 -6.62 7.04
CA CYS A 57 -0.04 -6.43 6.91
C CYS A 57 0.55 -5.80 8.18
N ALA A 58 -0.16 -4.84 8.78
CA ALA A 58 0.24 -4.27 10.05
C ALA A 58 0.22 -5.30 11.20
N GLY A 59 -0.77 -6.21 11.23
CA GLY A 59 -0.86 -7.32 12.17
C GLY A 59 0.30 -8.30 12.01
N ARG A 60 0.58 -8.76 10.77
CA ARG A 60 1.70 -9.66 10.47
C ARG A 60 3.04 -9.09 10.93
N ALA A 61 3.28 -7.81 10.69
CA ALA A 61 4.49 -7.12 11.14
C ALA A 61 4.63 -7.11 12.67
N ARG A 62 3.53 -6.83 13.40
CA ARG A 62 3.52 -6.88 14.88
C ARG A 62 3.84 -8.27 15.41
N VAL A 63 3.20 -9.30 14.85
CA VAL A 63 3.42 -10.70 15.28
C VAL A 63 4.85 -11.14 15.00
N ALA A 64 5.41 -10.78 13.84
CA ALA A 64 6.81 -11.08 13.52
C ALA A 64 7.78 -10.42 14.51
N ALA A 65 7.54 -9.16 14.89
CA ALA A 65 8.35 -8.47 15.90
C ALA A 65 8.20 -9.12 17.29
N HIS A 66 6.99 -9.52 17.68
CA HIS A 66 6.75 -10.21 18.94
C HIS A 66 7.51 -11.55 19.00
N ARG A 67 7.43 -12.37 17.95
CA ARG A 67 8.15 -13.65 17.85
C ARG A 67 9.67 -13.49 17.89
N ARG A 68 10.23 -12.38 17.41
CA ARG A 68 11.67 -12.10 17.51
C ARG A 68 12.09 -11.82 18.96
N ARG A 69 11.34 -10.95 19.66
CA ARG A 69 11.58 -10.63 21.07
C ARG A 69 11.49 -11.88 21.96
N SER A 70 10.45 -12.71 21.80
CA SER A 70 10.31 -13.94 22.59
C SER A 70 11.44 -14.95 22.38
N ARG A 71 12.12 -14.91 21.22
CA ARG A 71 13.30 -15.78 20.96
C ARG A 71 14.58 -15.21 21.56
N GLU A 72 14.67 -13.89 21.67
CA GLU A 72 15.77 -13.20 22.35
C GLU A 72 15.65 -13.37 23.87
N ASP A 73 14.44 -13.29 24.43
CA ASP A 73 14.18 -13.49 25.86
C ASP A 73 14.35 -14.95 26.31
N ALA A 74 14.18 -15.90 25.39
CA ALA A 74 14.38 -17.33 25.64
C ALA A 74 15.85 -17.78 25.50
N ARG A 75 16.76 -16.86 25.18
CA ARG A 75 18.20 -17.10 24.99
C ARG A 75 18.98 -16.58 26.19
#